data_AF-A0A838QFQ7-F1
#
_entry.id   AF-A0A838QFQ7-F1
#
_cell.length_a   1.000
_cell.length_b   1.000
_cell.length_c   1.000
_cell.angle_alpha   90.00
_cell.angle_beta   90.00
_cell.angle_gamma   90.00
#
_symmetry.space_group_name_H-M   'P 1'
#
loop_
_entity.id
_entity.type
_entity.pdbx_description
1 polymer ?
#
loop_
_entity_poly.entity_id
_entity_poly.type
_entity_poly.pdbx_seq_one_letter_code
_entity_poly.pdbx_strand_id
1 'polypeptide(L)'
;MNDQGAQQAPPLPPVPPIPPAAPVLVPSQVTVGGTSLAGPADVYRGLRAQREELGDQLSLLNNQRENLAEQLQDPMMRGASRTGLEQRITEVDARISVLDKQIAEADAQVARAAAIPGATVRPPEPPRTGPPEEIWPLSALFMLIAFLPLSIAYARRIWRRGAAAGVVVASLPKEMSERFVRMEQAVEATALEVERIGEGQRFMTRVLTEANARPRELAPTQADQSHGASSILQRP
;
A
#
# COMPACT_ATOMS: atom_id res chain seq x y z
N MET A 1 49.61 59.36 68.94
CA MET A 1 49.58 58.75 67.60
C MET A 1 48.53 57.66 67.64
N ASN A 2 47.47 57.82 66.86
CA ASN A 2 46.18 57.16 67.04
C ASN A 2 46.14 55.79 66.35
N ASP A 3 45.68 54.78 67.08
CA ASP A 3 45.16 53.52 66.53
C ASP A 3 43.78 53.77 65.89
N GLN A 4 43.63 53.42 64.61
CA GLN A 4 42.36 53.46 63.90
C GLN A 4 41.67 52.09 64.01
N GLY A 5 40.57 52.03 64.75
CA GLY A 5 39.64 50.91 64.73
C GLY A 5 38.84 50.89 63.43
N ALA A 6 39.03 49.85 62.62
CA ALA A 6 38.20 49.56 61.46
C ALA A 6 36.86 48.93 61.92
N GLN A 7 35.76 49.61 61.64
CA GLN A 7 34.41 49.16 61.95
C GLN A 7 33.92 48.24 60.82
N GLN A 8 33.83 46.94 61.07
CA GLN A 8 33.27 45.94 60.14
C GLN A 8 31.73 46.06 60.12
N ALA A 9 31.16 46.25 58.93
CA ALA A 9 29.72 46.20 58.70
C ALA A 9 29.20 44.73 58.75
N PRO A 10 27.96 44.49 59.22
CA PRO A 10 27.41 43.14 59.33
C PRO A 10 27.15 42.49 57.95
N PRO A 11 27.31 41.16 57.81
CA PRO A 11 27.06 40.46 56.55
C PRO A 11 25.55 40.42 56.22
N LEU A 12 25.22 40.71 54.96
CA LEU A 12 23.86 40.60 54.42
C LEU A 12 23.39 39.13 54.38
N PRO A 13 22.09 38.86 54.59
CA PRO A 13 21.54 37.51 54.49
C PRO A 13 21.62 36.97 53.04
N PRO A 14 21.76 35.65 52.85
CA PRO A 14 21.82 35.03 51.52
C PRO A 14 20.50 35.21 50.77
N VAL A 15 20.59 35.71 49.54
CA VAL A 15 19.46 35.82 48.59
C VAL A 15 19.04 34.40 48.18
N PRO A 16 17.75 34.03 48.26
CA PRO A 16 17.29 32.72 47.81
C PRO A 16 17.51 32.57 46.29
N PRO A 17 17.81 31.35 45.80
CA PRO A 17 17.97 31.10 44.38
C PRO A 17 16.66 31.41 43.64
N ILE A 18 16.76 32.26 42.62
CA ILE A 18 15.67 32.57 41.70
C ILE A 18 15.28 31.25 41.01
N PRO A 19 14.01 30.81 41.04
CA PRO A 19 13.59 29.62 40.31
C PRO A 19 13.87 29.83 38.81
N PRO A 20 14.29 28.80 38.06
CA PRO A 20 14.49 28.92 36.62
C PRO A 20 13.17 29.39 36.00
N ALA A 21 13.21 30.55 35.33
CA ALA A 21 12.07 31.10 34.63
C ALA A 21 11.55 30.03 33.66
N ALA A 22 10.27 29.70 33.76
CA ALA A 22 9.59 28.93 32.73
C ALA A 22 9.87 29.60 31.37
N PRO A 23 10.15 28.84 30.30
CA PRO A 23 10.36 29.43 28.99
C PRO A 23 9.09 30.18 28.59
N VAL A 24 9.13 31.51 28.71
CA VAL A 24 8.12 32.37 28.13
C VAL A 24 8.29 32.21 26.63
N LEU A 25 7.37 31.46 26.01
CA LEU A 25 7.17 31.49 24.57
C LEU A 25 6.72 32.91 24.23
N VAL A 26 7.70 33.80 24.00
CA VAL A 26 7.44 35.04 23.29
C VAL A 26 6.92 34.62 21.92
N PRO A 27 5.66 34.94 21.56
CA PRO A 27 5.15 34.59 20.25
C PRO A 27 6.09 35.23 19.24
N SER A 28 6.80 34.39 18.49
CA SER A 28 7.59 34.86 17.37
C SER A 28 6.60 35.36 16.33
N GLN A 29 6.26 36.64 16.44
CA GLN A 29 5.51 37.36 15.43
C GLN A 29 6.31 37.24 14.13
N VAL A 30 5.83 36.39 13.23
CA VAL A 30 6.40 36.27 11.89
C VAL A 30 6.08 37.58 11.19
N THR A 31 7.05 38.49 11.16
CA THR A 31 6.93 39.77 10.46
C THR A 31 7.49 39.62 9.06
N VAL A 32 6.66 39.85 8.05
CA VAL A 32 7.12 40.03 6.65
C VAL A 32 6.93 41.49 6.31
N GLY A 33 8.03 42.20 6.04
CA GLY A 33 7.99 43.62 5.68
C GLY A 33 7.63 44.59 6.81
N GLY A 34 7.86 44.23 8.08
CA GLY A 34 7.58 45.10 9.24
C GLY A 34 6.13 45.06 9.76
N THR A 35 5.25 44.31 9.08
CA THR A 35 3.88 44.06 9.53
C THR A 35 3.83 42.74 10.29
N SER A 36 3.31 42.74 11.53
CA SER A 36 3.06 41.49 12.27
C SER A 36 1.95 40.70 11.56
N LEU A 37 2.26 39.50 11.08
CA LEU A 37 1.31 38.63 10.36
C LEU A 37 0.36 37.86 11.30
N ALA A 38 0.56 37.93 12.62
CA ALA A 38 -0.25 37.21 13.59
C ALA A 38 -1.09 38.22 14.39
N GLY A 39 -2.36 38.35 14.03
CA GLY A 39 -3.32 39.07 14.87
C GLY A 39 -3.59 38.29 16.18
N PRO A 40 -4.18 38.93 17.20
CA PRO A 40 -4.63 38.24 18.42
C PRO A 40 -5.46 36.97 18.14
N ALA A 41 -6.25 36.98 17.06
CA ALA A 41 -7.04 35.83 16.62
C ALA A 41 -6.18 34.65 16.12
N ASP A 42 -5.08 34.92 15.44
CA ASP A 42 -4.20 33.87 14.90
C ASP A 42 -3.38 33.21 16.02
N VAL A 43 -2.94 34.00 17.00
CA VAL A 43 -2.29 33.48 18.21
C VAL A 43 -3.23 32.58 19.01
N TYR A 44 -4.47 33.03 19.24
CA TYR A 44 -5.48 32.22 19.93
C TYR A 44 -5.77 30.91 19.20
N ARG A 45 -5.91 30.94 17.87
CA ARG A 45 -6.11 29.72 17.06
C ARG A 45 -4.93 28.76 17.14
N GLY A 46 -3.71 29.26 17.05
CA GLY A 46 -2.50 28.44 17.17
C GLY A 46 -2.42 27.73 18.52
N LEU A 47 -2.67 28.45 19.61
CA LEU A 47 -2.69 27.87 20.96
C LEU A 47 -3.82 26.84 21.12
N ARG A 48 -5.00 27.12 20.57
CA ARG A 48 -6.12 26.17 20.57
C ARG A 48 -5.76 24.88 19.81
N ALA A 49 -5.17 25.02 18.62
CA ALA A 49 -4.75 23.87 17.81
C ALA A 49 -3.67 23.04 18.51
N GLN A 50 -2.70 23.69 19.17
CA GLN A 50 -1.69 23.00 19.98
C GLN A 50 -2.33 22.21 21.12
N ARG A 51 -3.33 22.79 21.80
CA ARG A 51 -4.07 22.11 22.87
C ARG A 51 -4.86 20.90 22.35
N GLU A 52 -5.49 21.02 21.19
CA GLU A 52 -6.20 19.91 20.53
C GLU A 52 -5.22 18.76 20.22
N GLU A 53 -4.05 19.04 19.66
CA GLU A 53 -3.00 18.04 19.39
C GLU A 53 -2.50 17.34 20.66
N LEU A 54 -2.30 18.07 21.78
CA LEU A 54 -1.95 17.45 23.06
C LEU A 54 -3.05 16.51 23.58
N GLY A 55 -4.32 16.87 23.36
CA GLY A 55 -5.46 16.02 23.68
C GLY A 55 -5.50 14.72 22.85
N ASP A 56 -5.17 14.82 21.56
CA ASP A 56 -5.08 13.65 20.67
C ASP A 56 -3.94 12.72 21.09
N GLN A 57 -2.78 13.28 21.47
CA GLN A 57 -1.66 12.52 22.01
C GLN A 57 -2.02 11.80 23.33
N LEU A 58 -2.79 12.46 24.21
CA LEU A 58 -3.27 11.86 25.45
C LEU A 58 -4.22 10.69 25.17
N SER A 59 -5.15 10.88 24.23
CA SER A 59 -6.06 9.82 23.78
C SER A 59 -5.29 8.62 23.24
N LEU A 60 -4.28 8.86 22.39
CA LEU A 60 -3.42 7.79 21.86
C LEU A 60 -2.69 7.02 22.96
N LEU A 61 -2.12 7.73 23.95
CA LEU A 61 -1.43 7.10 25.07
C LEU A 61 -2.38 6.28 25.96
N ASN A 62 -3.59 6.79 26.22
CA ASN A 62 -4.61 6.05 26.97
C ASN A 62 -5.02 4.76 26.24
N ASN A 63 -5.29 4.84 24.93
CA ASN A 63 -5.58 3.65 24.13
C ASN A 63 -4.42 2.65 24.13
N GLN A 64 -3.18 3.14 24.05
CA GLN A 64 -1.99 2.28 24.14
C GLN A 64 -1.88 1.60 25.51
N ARG A 65 -2.16 2.34 26.59
CA ARG A 65 -2.17 1.82 27.96
C ARG A 65 -3.21 0.71 28.14
N GLU A 66 -4.43 0.93 27.66
CA GLU A 66 -5.52 -0.06 27.71
C GLU A 66 -5.13 -1.35 26.98
N ASN A 67 -4.62 -1.23 25.76
CA ASN A 67 -4.13 -2.38 24.98
C ASN A 67 -3.01 -3.16 25.70
N LEU A 68 -2.10 -2.46 26.38
CA LEU A 68 -1.03 -3.11 27.16
C LEU A 68 -1.58 -3.79 28.42
N ALA A 69 -2.57 -3.19 29.08
CA ALA A 69 -3.23 -3.77 30.24
C ALA A 69 -4.03 -5.03 29.88
N GLU A 70 -4.72 -5.03 28.74
CA GLU A 70 -5.40 -6.21 28.20
C GLU A 70 -4.41 -7.35 27.90
N GLN A 71 -3.29 -7.04 27.24
CA GLN A 71 -2.23 -8.03 26.99
C GLN A 71 -1.62 -8.58 28.28
N LEU A 72 -1.51 -7.77 29.33
CA LEU A 72 -1.01 -8.21 30.64
C LEU A 72 -1.97 -9.19 31.35
N GLN A 73 -3.28 -9.06 31.07
CA GLN A 73 -4.30 -9.95 31.61
C GLN A 73 -4.37 -11.30 30.89
N ASP A 74 -3.70 -11.46 29.74
CA ASP A 74 -3.64 -12.73 29.01
C ASP A 74 -2.98 -13.82 29.89
N PRO A 75 -3.70 -14.91 30.23
CA PRO A 75 -3.19 -15.99 31.08
C PRO A 75 -2.02 -16.78 30.46
N MET A 76 -1.76 -16.64 29.16
CA MET A 76 -0.60 -17.23 28.48
C MET A 76 0.69 -16.42 28.68
N MET A 77 0.60 -15.16 29.11
CA MET A 77 1.77 -14.28 29.34
C MET A 77 2.42 -14.55 30.72
N ARG A 78 3.68 -15.01 30.72
CA ARG A 78 4.40 -15.38 31.95
C ARG A 78 5.86 -14.95 31.95
N GLY A 79 6.44 -14.89 33.16
CA GLY A 79 7.86 -14.63 33.37
C GLY A 79 8.29 -13.24 32.88
N ALA A 80 9.46 -13.17 32.25
CA ALA A 80 10.09 -11.91 31.84
C ALA A 80 9.23 -11.03 30.92
N SER A 81 8.41 -11.63 30.04
CA SER A 81 7.52 -10.89 29.14
C SER A 81 6.48 -10.06 29.92
N ARG A 82 5.96 -10.61 31.02
CA ARG A 82 5.00 -9.93 31.89
C ARG A 82 5.64 -8.71 32.55
N THR A 83 6.83 -8.89 33.13
CA THR A 83 7.60 -7.80 33.74
C THR A 83 7.95 -6.70 32.74
N GLY A 84 8.28 -7.05 31.49
CA GLY A 84 8.53 -6.07 30.43
C GLY A 84 7.30 -5.22 30.09
N LEU A 85 6.11 -5.82 30.04
CA LEU A 85 4.85 -5.07 29.84
C LEU A 85 4.52 -4.17 31.03
N GLU A 86 4.71 -4.65 32.27
CA GLU A 86 4.49 -3.86 33.48
C GLU A 86 5.38 -2.60 33.51
N GLN A 87 6.65 -2.75 33.10
CA GLN A 87 7.57 -1.61 32.93
C GLN A 87 7.07 -0.64 31.85
N ARG A 88 6.59 -1.15 30.71
CA ARG A 88 6.09 -0.32 29.62
C ARG A 88 4.81 0.43 29.98
N ILE A 89 3.91 -0.19 30.75
CA ILE A 89 2.71 0.49 31.29
C ILE A 89 3.14 1.62 32.24
N THR A 90 4.10 1.37 33.13
CA THR A 90 4.63 2.39 34.04
C THR A 90 5.22 3.58 33.28
N GLU A 91 5.94 3.32 32.18
CA GLU A 91 6.47 4.37 31.31
C GLU A 91 5.36 5.17 30.61
N VAL A 92 4.33 4.50 30.09
CA VAL A 92 3.16 5.15 29.48
C VAL A 92 2.41 6.00 30.50
N ASP A 93 2.19 5.51 31.72
CA ASP A 93 1.55 6.24 32.81
C ASP A 93 2.34 7.52 33.19
N ALA A 94 3.67 7.44 33.19
CA ALA A 94 4.52 8.61 33.41
C ALA A 94 4.38 9.65 32.29
N ARG A 95 4.30 9.20 31.02
CA ARG A 95 4.08 10.10 29.87
C ARG A 95 2.71 10.75 29.91
N ILE A 96 1.65 10.00 30.26
CA ILE A 96 0.29 10.52 30.46
C ILE A 96 0.31 11.64 31.51
N SER A 97 0.92 11.40 32.67
CA SER A 97 1.01 12.42 33.73
C SER A 97 1.75 13.69 33.31
N VAL A 98 2.81 13.56 32.51
CA VAL A 98 3.52 14.72 31.95
C VAL A 98 2.63 15.48 30.97
N LEU A 99 1.91 14.76 30.10
CA LEU A 99 1.06 15.36 29.09
C LEU A 99 -0.18 16.05 29.69
N ASP A 100 -0.77 15.50 30.76
CA ASP A 100 -1.86 16.14 31.51
C ASP A 100 -1.44 17.51 32.06
N LYS A 101 -0.20 17.62 32.58
CA LYS A 101 0.34 18.90 33.05
C LYS A 101 0.53 19.90 31.91
N GLN A 102 1.01 19.42 30.76
CA GLN A 102 1.17 20.26 29.57
C GLN A 102 -0.18 20.74 29.04
N ILE A 103 -1.21 19.91 29.07
CA ILE A 103 -2.57 20.30 28.69
C ILE A 103 -3.11 21.37 29.63
N ALA A 104 -2.92 21.22 30.95
CA ALA A 104 -3.35 22.24 31.91
C ALA A 104 -2.64 23.58 31.68
N GLU A 105 -1.35 23.56 31.33
CA GLU A 105 -0.61 24.76 30.97
C GLU A 105 -1.10 25.37 29.64
N ALA A 106 -1.35 24.54 28.63
CA ALA A 106 -1.90 24.96 27.35
C ALA A 106 -3.30 25.58 27.50
N ASP A 107 -4.17 24.98 28.31
CA ASP A 107 -5.50 25.49 28.63
C ASP A 107 -5.41 26.89 29.27
N ALA A 108 -4.44 27.10 30.18
CA ALA A 108 -4.21 28.42 30.77
C ALA A 108 -3.71 29.44 29.74
N GLN A 109 -2.87 29.04 28.78
CA GLN A 109 -2.40 29.91 27.70
C GLN A 109 -3.55 30.28 26.73
N VAL A 110 -4.38 29.30 26.37
CA VAL A 110 -5.59 29.53 25.54
C VAL A 110 -6.54 30.50 26.24
N ALA A 111 -6.78 30.33 27.54
CA ALA A 111 -7.64 31.23 28.31
C ALA A 111 -7.09 32.67 28.35
N ARG A 112 -5.77 32.84 28.54
CA ARG A 112 -5.11 34.16 28.50
C ARG A 112 -5.23 34.81 27.12
N ALA A 113 -5.06 34.04 26.04
CA ALA A 113 -5.19 34.54 24.68
C ALA A 113 -6.63 34.90 24.32
N ALA A 114 -7.61 34.12 24.77
CA ALA A 114 -9.04 34.38 24.55
C ALA A 114 -9.53 35.68 25.21
N ALA A 115 -8.87 36.13 26.28
CA ALA A 115 -9.21 37.37 26.97
C ALA A 115 -8.80 38.63 26.19
N ILE A 116 -7.99 38.51 25.13
CA ILE A 116 -7.56 39.65 24.31
C ILE A 116 -8.72 40.06 23.38
N PRO A 117 -9.15 41.34 23.40
CA PRO A 117 -10.19 41.82 22.50
C PRO A 117 -9.86 41.53 21.03
N GLY A 118 -10.83 40.96 20.30
CA GLY A 118 -10.67 40.57 18.90
C GLY A 118 -10.00 39.21 18.68
N ALA A 119 -9.55 38.49 19.73
CA ALA A 119 -8.91 37.18 19.57
C ALA A 119 -9.89 36.03 19.26
N THR A 120 -11.12 36.11 19.74
CA THR A 120 -12.17 35.10 19.45
C THR A 120 -13.02 35.47 18.24
N VAL A 121 -12.86 36.69 17.72
CA VAL A 121 -13.58 37.17 16.55
C VAL A 121 -12.98 36.53 15.31
N ARG A 122 -13.81 35.86 14.51
CA ARG A 122 -13.40 35.38 13.19
C ARG A 122 -13.03 36.60 12.34
N PRO A 123 -11.79 36.75 11.86
CA PRO A 123 -11.41 37.80 10.92
C PRO A 123 -12.36 37.73 9.71
N PRO A 124 -12.82 38.89 9.20
CA PRO A 124 -13.67 38.92 8.02
C PRO A 124 -12.93 38.21 6.87
N GLU A 125 -13.60 37.25 6.23
CA GLU A 125 -13.06 36.59 5.05
C GLU A 125 -12.77 37.66 3.99
N PRO A 126 -11.57 37.65 3.37
CA PRO A 126 -11.25 38.63 2.35
C PRO A 126 -12.34 38.55 1.27
N PRO A 127 -12.87 39.70 0.79
CA PRO A 127 -13.88 39.68 -0.25
C PRO A 127 -13.32 38.93 -1.46
N ARG A 128 -14.09 37.97 -1.98
CA ARG A 128 -13.76 37.24 -3.21
C ARG A 128 -13.67 38.24 -4.36
N THR A 129 -12.47 38.76 -4.63
CA THR A 129 -12.15 39.55 -5.82
C THR A 129 -11.77 38.59 -6.95
N GLY A 130 -12.79 37.99 -7.57
CA GLY A 130 -12.66 37.16 -8.76
C GLY A 130 -13.93 37.25 -9.61
N PRO A 131 -13.87 36.84 -10.89
CA PRO A 131 -15.09 36.66 -11.68
C PRO A 131 -16.05 35.74 -10.91
N PRO A 132 -17.37 35.99 -10.93
CA PRO A 132 -18.35 35.15 -10.26
C PRO A 132 -18.07 33.66 -10.53
N GLU A 133 -18.01 32.83 -9.47
CA GLU A 133 -17.71 31.40 -9.60
C GLU A 133 -18.77 30.68 -10.45
N GLU A 134 -19.93 31.31 -10.60
CA GLU A 134 -21.04 30.91 -11.45
C GLU A 134 -20.72 30.99 -12.93
N ILE A 135 -19.71 31.77 -13.36
CA ILE A 135 -19.34 31.89 -14.78
C ILE A 135 -18.90 30.54 -15.34
N TRP A 136 -18.14 29.75 -14.58
CA TRP A 136 -17.67 28.43 -15.02
C TRP A 136 -18.82 27.43 -15.26
N PRO A 137 -19.73 27.16 -14.31
CA PRO A 137 -20.85 26.24 -14.52
C PRO A 137 -21.86 26.80 -15.53
N LEU A 138 -22.12 28.12 -15.56
CA LEU A 138 -23.02 28.72 -16.55
C LEU A 138 -22.46 28.60 -17.96
N SER A 139 -21.16 28.80 -18.16
CA SER A 139 -20.50 28.65 -19.46
C SER A 139 -20.51 27.20 -19.93
N ALA A 140 -20.25 26.24 -19.03
CA ALA A 140 -20.30 24.82 -19.36
C ALA A 140 -21.72 24.36 -19.73
N LEU A 141 -22.74 24.80 -18.98
CA LEU A 141 -24.14 24.50 -19.26
C LEU A 141 -24.62 25.14 -20.57
N PHE A 142 -24.22 26.39 -20.82
CA PHE A 142 -24.51 27.08 -22.08
C PHE A 142 -23.87 26.36 -23.28
N MET A 143 -22.60 25.96 -23.18
CA MET A 143 -21.94 25.16 -24.22
C MET A 143 -22.69 23.86 -24.49
N LEU A 144 -23.10 23.14 -23.44
CA LEU A 144 -23.86 21.91 -23.58
C LEU A 144 -25.16 22.16 -24.35
N ILE A 145 -25.95 23.14 -23.93
CA ILE A 145 -27.25 23.45 -24.57
C ILE A 145 -27.06 23.93 -26.01
N ALA A 146 -26.02 24.73 -26.29
CA ALA A 146 -25.76 25.28 -27.62
C ALA A 146 -25.20 24.22 -28.59
N PHE A 147 -24.26 23.37 -28.16
CA PHE A 147 -23.54 22.46 -29.04
C PHE A 147 -24.08 21.03 -29.07
N LEU A 148 -24.83 20.59 -28.06
CA LEU A 148 -25.47 19.26 -28.07
C LEU A 148 -26.40 19.04 -29.28
N PRO A 149 -27.38 19.94 -29.59
CA PRO A 149 -28.27 19.72 -30.72
C PRO A 149 -27.52 19.74 -32.06
N LEU A 150 -26.49 20.58 -32.19
CA LEU A 150 -25.65 20.63 -33.39
C LEU A 150 -24.84 19.34 -33.56
N SER A 151 -24.28 18.81 -32.47
CA SER A 151 -23.55 17.54 -32.45
C SER A 151 -24.45 16.37 -32.84
N ILE A 152 -25.68 16.31 -32.31
CA ILE A 152 -26.69 15.30 -32.67
C ILE A 152 -27.06 15.42 -34.16
N ALA A 153 -27.26 16.64 -34.67
CA ALA A 153 -27.59 16.87 -36.07
C ALA A 153 -26.48 16.40 -37.02
N TYR A 154 -25.22 16.69 -36.70
CA TYR A 154 -24.05 16.21 -37.45
C TYR A 154 -23.88 14.69 -37.36
N ALA A 155 -24.01 14.10 -36.17
CA ALA A 155 -23.97 12.66 -35.99
C ALA A 155 -25.05 11.96 -36.84
N ARG A 156 -26.29 12.46 -36.82
CA ARG A 156 -27.41 11.94 -37.63
C ARG A 156 -27.19 12.15 -39.13
N ARG A 157 -26.47 13.19 -39.54
CA ARG A 157 -26.09 13.42 -40.95
C ARG A 157 -25.03 12.43 -41.41
N ILE A 158 -24.02 12.16 -40.58
CA ILE A 158 -22.98 11.16 -40.87
C ILE A 158 -23.59 9.76 -40.90
N TRP A 159 -24.44 9.38 -39.94
CA TRP A 159 -25.09 8.06 -39.95
C TRP A 159 -26.03 7.86 -41.13
N ARG A 160 -26.81 8.87 -41.54
CA ARG A 160 -27.64 8.74 -42.77
C ARG A 160 -26.81 8.65 -44.04
N ARG A 161 -25.66 9.33 -44.10
CA ARG A 161 -24.72 9.21 -45.24
C ARG A 161 -23.95 7.89 -45.20
N GLY A 162 -23.61 7.40 -44.00
CA GLY A 162 -22.94 6.15 -43.74
C GLY A 162 -23.83 4.92 -43.94
N ALA A 163 -25.15 5.03 -43.76
CA ALA A 163 -26.11 3.99 -44.15
C ALA A 163 -26.25 3.90 -45.68
N ALA A 164 -26.16 5.03 -46.39
CA ALA A 164 -26.06 5.04 -47.86
C ALA A 164 -24.69 4.56 -48.37
N ALA A 165 -23.63 4.71 -47.57
CA ALA A 165 -22.28 4.18 -47.84
C ALA A 165 -22.02 2.81 -47.16
N GLY A 166 -23.03 2.25 -46.48
CA GLY A 166 -22.91 1.12 -45.53
C GLY A 166 -22.88 -0.26 -46.18
N VAL A 167 -22.72 -0.32 -47.50
CA VAL A 167 -22.34 -1.54 -48.23
C VAL A 167 -20.82 -1.79 -48.13
N VAL A 168 -20.04 -0.82 -47.66
CA VAL A 168 -18.59 -0.96 -47.41
C VAL A 168 -18.30 -1.20 -45.92
N VAL A 169 -19.20 -1.92 -45.21
CA VAL A 169 -18.76 -2.62 -43.99
C VAL A 169 -17.84 -3.72 -44.48
N ALA A 170 -16.55 -3.59 -44.13
CA ALA A 170 -15.48 -4.52 -44.43
C ALA A 170 -15.99 -5.96 -44.44
N SER A 171 -16.22 -6.48 -45.65
CA SER A 171 -16.38 -7.91 -45.85
C SER A 171 -15.09 -8.53 -45.33
N LEU A 172 -15.21 -9.28 -44.24
CA LEU A 172 -14.15 -10.13 -43.72
C LEU A 172 -13.53 -10.84 -44.95
N PRO A 173 -12.24 -10.62 -45.25
CA PRO A 173 -11.67 -11.09 -46.52
C PRO A 173 -11.90 -12.60 -46.60
N LYS A 174 -12.54 -13.10 -47.66
CA LYS A 174 -12.79 -14.54 -47.85
C LYS A 174 -11.51 -15.37 -47.64
N GLU A 175 -10.37 -14.78 -47.99
CA GLU A 175 -9.02 -15.28 -47.73
C GLU A 175 -8.77 -15.71 -46.27
N MET A 176 -9.26 -14.93 -45.29
CA MET A 176 -9.07 -15.23 -43.87
C MET A 176 -9.93 -16.41 -43.45
N SER A 177 -11.18 -16.47 -43.93
CA SER A 177 -12.08 -17.61 -43.70
C SER A 177 -11.52 -18.90 -44.28
N GLU A 178 -10.96 -18.87 -45.49
CA GLU A 178 -10.32 -20.03 -46.11
C GLU A 178 -9.06 -20.48 -45.35
N ARG A 179 -8.28 -19.55 -44.79
CA ARG A 179 -7.12 -19.87 -43.95
C ARG A 179 -7.54 -20.58 -42.67
N PHE A 180 -8.65 -20.20 -42.04
CA PHE A 180 -9.16 -20.89 -40.85
C PHE A 180 -9.58 -22.32 -41.16
N VAL A 181 -10.30 -22.55 -42.26
CA VAL A 181 -10.71 -23.89 -42.69
C VAL A 181 -9.48 -24.78 -42.97
N ARG A 182 -8.43 -24.24 -43.60
CA ARG A 182 -7.18 -25.00 -43.83
C ARG A 182 -6.44 -25.30 -42.52
N MET A 183 -6.45 -24.39 -41.56
CA MET A 183 -5.85 -24.62 -40.24
C MET A 183 -6.60 -25.70 -39.47
N GLU A 184 -7.93 -25.70 -39.51
CA GLU A 184 -8.78 -26.74 -38.90
C GLU A 184 -8.44 -28.13 -39.47
N GLN A 185 -8.40 -28.26 -40.80
CA GLN A 185 -8.02 -29.51 -41.47
C GLN A 185 -6.59 -29.97 -41.12
N ALA A 186 -5.64 -29.04 -41.01
CA ALA A 186 -4.27 -29.38 -40.63
C ALA A 186 -4.16 -29.88 -39.18
N VAL A 187 -4.98 -29.33 -38.28
CA VAL A 187 -5.06 -29.77 -36.88
C VAL A 187 -5.68 -31.16 -36.78
N GLU A 188 -6.78 -31.42 -37.50
CA GLU A 188 -7.41 -32.74 -37.55
C GLU A 188 -6.44 -33.82 -38.10
N ALA A 189 -5.72 -33.51 -39.17
CA ALA A 189 -4.72 -34.42 -39.74
C ALA A 189 -3.57 -34.69 -38.75
N THR A 190 -3.11 -33.67 -38.01
CA THR A 190 -2.07 -33.83 -36.99
C THR A 190 -2.55 -34.71 -35.84
N ALA A 191 -3.80 -34.56 -35.40
CA ALA A 191 -4.38 -35.38 -34.35
C ALA A 191 -4.42 -36.87 -34.74
N LEU A 192 -4.85 -37.18 -35.97
CA LEU A 192 -4.88 -38.54 -36.49
C LEU A 192 -3.47 -39.14 -36.64
N GLU A 193 -2.52 -38.35 -37.14
CA GLU A 193 -1.13 -38.81 -37.30
C GLU A 193 -0.48 -39.12 -35.95
N VAL A 194 -0.74 -38.32 -34.92
CA VAL A 194 -0.25 -38.57 -33.54
C VAL A 194 -0.86 -39.86 -32.97
N GLU A 195 -2.15 -40.10 -33.18
CA GLU A 195 -2.81 -41.35 -32.79
C GLU A 195 -2.16 -42.55 -33.48
N ARG A 196 -1.98 -42.47 -34.80
CA ARG A 196 -1.36 -43.53 -35.60
C ARG A 196 0.10 -43.81 -35.23
N ILE A 197 0.89 -42.77 -34.96
CA ILE A 197 2.28 -42.92 -34.49
C ILE A 197 2.30 -43.60 -33.12
N GLY A 198 1.38 -43.22 -32.22
CA GLY A 198 1.22 -43.87 -30.92
C GLY A 198 0.89 -45.36 -31.05
N GLU A 199 0.01 -45.72 -31.97
CA GLU A 199 -0.33 -47.13 -32.26
C GLU A 199 0.84 -47.89 -32.89
N GLY A 200 1.56 -47.30 -33.83
CA GLY A 200 2.75 -47.90 -34.45
C GLY A 200 3.85 -48.19 -33.43
N GLN A 201 4.08 -47.27 -32.49
CA GLN A 201 5.02 -47.47 -31.39
C GLN A 201 4.58 -48.57 -30.43
N ARG A 202 3.29 -48.63 -30.07
CA ARG A 202 2.73 -49.71 -29.26
C ARG A 202 2.84 -51.07 -29.95
N PHE A 203 2.58 -51.13 -31.25
CA PHE A 203 2.69 -52.35 -32.04
C PHE A 203 4.12 -52.85 -32.12
N MET A 204 5.09 -51.98 -32.45
CA MET A 204 6.50 -52.37 -32.52
C MET A 204 7.03 -52.87 -31.17
N THR A 205 6.63 -52.21 -30.07
CA THR A 205 6.98 -52.66 -28.71
C THR A 205 6.39 -54.04 -28.40
N ARG A 206 5.12 -54.26 -28.76
CA ARG A 206 4.44 -55.55 -28.61
C ARG A 206 5.16 -56.65 -29.41
N VAL A 207 5.47 -56.41 -30.68
CA VAL A 207 6.18 -57.36 -31.55
C VAL A 207 7.58 -57.68 -31.02
N LEU A 208 8.35 -56.68 -30.57
CA LEU A 208 9.68 -56.91 -29.97
C LEU A 208 9.58 -57.75 -28.69
N THR A 209 8.55 -57.52 -27.88
CA THR A 209 8.30 -58.28 -26.65
C THR A 209 7.86 -59.72 -26.95
N GLU A 210 6.98 -59.92 -27.93
CA GLU A 210 6.52 -61.24 -28.38
C GLU A 210 7.63 -62.06 -29.07
N ALA A 211 8.51 -61.40 -29.84
CA ALA A 211 9.67 -62.03 -30.48
C ALA A 211 10.69 -62.53 -29.44
N ASN A 212 10.87 -61.80 -28.33
CA ASN A 212 11.75 -62.20 -27.23
C ASN A 212 11.11 -63.27 -26.32
N ALA A 213 9.78 -63.44 -26.38
CA ALA A 213 9.00 -64.37 -25.57
C ALA A 213 8.71 -65.72 -26.26
N ARG A 214 9.31 -66.03 -27.43
CA ARG A 214 9.31 -67.39 -28.01
C ARG A 214 10.65 -68.08 -27.74
N PRO A 215 10.79 -68.89 -26.68
CA PRO A 215 11.92 -69.79 -26.51
C PRO A 215 11.99 -70.80 -27.66
N ARG A 216 13.23 -71.09 -28.03
CA ARG A 216 13.69 -72.02 -29.05
C ARG A 216 13.32 -73.47 -28.70
N GLU A 217 12.05 -73.84 -28.87
CA GLU A 217 11.61 -75.23 -28.83
C GLU A 217 11.50 -75.73 -30.27
N LEU A 218 12.51 -76.49 -30.69
CA LEU A 218 12.55 -77.49 -31.77
C LEU A 218 14.04 -77.80 -32.07
N ALA A 219 14.66 -78.58 -31.19
CA ALA A 219 15.84 -79.37 -31.53
C ALA A 219 15.32 -80.75 -31.99
N PRO A 220 15.50 -81.17 -33.26
CA PRO A 220 15.04 -82.47 -33.72
C PRO A 220 16.00 -83.58 -33.28
N THR A 221 15.43 -84.56 -32.59
CA THR A 221 15.92 -85.92 -32.44
C THR A 221 16.05 -86.58 -33.83
N GLN A 222 17.28 -86.76 -34.33
CA GLN A 222 17.57 -87.74 -35.38
C GLN A 222 18.23 -88.95 -34.73
N ALA A 223 17.43 -89.99 -34.55
CA ALA A 223 17.91 -91.35 -34.38
C ALA A 223 17.60 -92.11 -35.69
N ASP A 224 18.58 -92.93 -36.08
CA ASP A 224 18.44 -94.09 -36.97
C ASP A 224 18.35 -93.85 -38.50
N GLN A 225 19.49 -94.02 -39.17
CA GLN A 225 19.62 -95.05 -40.22
C GLN A 225 21.08 -95.36 -40.54
N SER A 226 21.39 -96.64 -40.39
CA SER A 226 22.64 -97.35 -40.66
C SER A 226 23.09 -97.35 -42.12
N HIS A 227 24.40 -97.28 -42.33
CA HIS A 227 25.25 -97.99 -43.32
C HIS A 227 26.59 -97.24 -43.32
N GLY A 228 27.78 -97.79 -43.14
CA GLY A 228 28.31 -99.13 -43.30
C GLY A 228 29.79 -98.93 -43.68
N ALA A 229 30.67 -99.80 -43.19
CA ALA A 229 32.10 -99.89 -43.53
C ALA A 229 32.96 -98.68 -43.10
N SER A 230 34.23 -98.79 -42.76
CA SER A 230 35.18 -99.86 -42.50
C SER A 230 36.47 -99.09 -42.19
N SER A 231 37.35 -99.66 -41.35
CA SER A 231 38.80 -99.40 -41.42
C SER A 231 39.22 -97.99 -40.94
N ILE A 232 40.39 -97.73 -40.35
CA ILE A 232 41.59 -98.50 -40.06
C ILE A 232 42.49 -97.55 -39.26
N LEU A 233 43.27 -98.13 -38.34
CA LEU A 233 44.51 -97.67 -37.73
C LEU A 233 44.53 -96.36 -36.90
N GLN A 234 44.87 -96.38 -35.59
CA GLN A 234 46.15 -96.77 -34.95
C GLN A 234 47.11 -95.57 -34.76
N ARG A 235 47.16 -95.15 -33.49
CA ARG A 235 48.35 -94.80 -32.69
C ARG A 235 49.09 -93.49 -32.93
N PRO A 236 50.01 -93.12 -32.02
CA PRO A 236 50.00 -93.32 -30.56
C PRO A 236 49.94 -92.00 -29.79
#